data_AF-A0AAV6YLE2-F1
#
_entry.id   AF-A0AAV6YLE2-F1
#
_cell.length_a   1.000
_cell.length_b   1.000
_cell.length_c   1.000
_cell.angle_alpha   90.00
_cell.angle_beta   90.00
_cell.angle_gamma   90.00
#
_symmetry.space_group_name_H-M   'P 1'
#
loop_
_entity.id
_entity.type
_entity.pdbx_description
1 polymer ?
#
loop_
_entity_poly.entity_id
_entity_poly.type
_entity_poly.pdbx_seq_one_letter_code
_entity_poly.pdbx_strand_id
1 'polypeptide(L)'
;MKVAFPIAITSDCRIGEIQALSCKEPFLTVLDDRIILKLDPLFLPKVVSEFHKNQDIDLPSFCANSRNSRERECNTLDVRRAVIHLS
;
A
#
# COMPACT_ATOMS: atom_id res chain seq x y z
N MET A 1 3.33 7.92 10.19
CA MET A 1 4.55 7.16 9.82
C MET A 1 4.58 5.68 10.29
N LYS A 2 3.51 5.12 10.88
CA LYS A 2 3.55 3.69 11.31
C LYS A 2 3.32 2.66 10.19
N VAL A 3 2.71 3.09 9.09
CA VAL A 3 2.21 2.20 8.02
C VAL A 3 3.20 2.06 6.85
N ALA A 4 4.13 3.01 6.70
CA ALA A 4 5.15 2.98 5.66
C ALA A 4 6.12 1.78 5.78
N PHE A 5 6.40 1.33 7.01
CA PHE A 5 7.28 0.20 7.26
C PHE A 5 6.64 -1.16 6.89
N PRO A 6 5.39 -1.46 7.29
CA PRO A 6 4.65 -2.59 6.74
C PRO A 6 4.60 -2.60 5.22
N ILE A 7 4.26 -1.47 4.59
CA ILE A 7 4.23 -1.34 3.13
C ILE A 7 5.57 -1.75 2.53
N ALA A 8 6.69 -1.22 3.05
CA ALA A 8 8.03 -1.53 2.55
C ALA A 8 8.39 -3.02 2.62
N ILE A 9 7.94 -3.71 3.67
CA ILE A 9 8.23 -5.14 3.86
C ILE A 9 7.33 -6.00 2.98
N THR A 10 6.04 -5.68 2.89
CA THR A 10 5.07 -6.52 2.17
C THR A 10 5.13 -6.32 0.66
N SER A 11 5.55 -5.14 0.19
CA SER A 11 5.54 -4.82 -1.24
C SER A 11 6.82 -5.20 -1.98
N ASP A 12 7.90 -5.55 -1.27
CA ASP A 12 9.26 -5.75 -1.83
C ASP A 12 9.72 -4.56 -2.73
N CYS A 13 9.15 -3.37 -2.51
CA CYS A 13 9.43 -2.20 -3.32
C CYS A 13 10.63 -1.42 -2.78
N ARG A 14 11.39 -0.81 -3.68
CA ARG A 14 12.49 0.09 -3.31
C ARG A 14 11.93 1.35 -2.64
N ILE A 15 12.70 1.95 -1.74
CA ILE A 15 12.30 3.17 -0.98
C ILE A 15 11.78 4.31 -1.89
N GLY A 16 12.35 4.48 -3.09
CA GLY A 16 11.89 5.49 -4.06
C GLY A 16 10.52 5.20 -4.65
N GLU A 17 10.13 3.92 -4.77
CA GLU A 17 8.83 3.49 -5.27
C GLU A 17 7.75 3.66 -4.20
N ILE A 18 8.09 3.53 -2.92
CA ILE A 18 7.16 3.76 -1.81
C ILE A 18 6.72 5.23 -1.76
N GLN A 19 7.64 6.16 -2.04
CA GLN A 19 7.32 7.60 -2.14
C GLN A 19 6.44 7.93 -3.35
N ALA A 20 6.44 7.06 -4.35
CA ALA A 20 5.66 7.18 -5.58
C ALA A 20 4.24 6.59 -5.47
N LEU A 21 3.94 5.89 -4.38
CA LEU A 21 2.61 5.33 -4.15
C LEU A 21 1.64 6.47 -3.86
N SER A 22 0.56 6.50 -4.65
CA SER A 22 -0.50 7.48 -4.50
C SER A 22 -1.75 6.82 -3.92
N CYS A 23 -2.30 7.39 -2.85
CA CYS A 23 -3.59 6.99 -2.28
C CYS A 23 -4.78 7.64 -3.02
N LYS A 24 -4.56 8.21 -4.20
CA LYS A 24 -5.59 8.88 -5.00
C LYS A 24 -5.99 8.02 -6.19
N GLU A 25 -7.26 8.09 -6.60
CA GLU A 25 -7.69 7.51 -7.87
C GLU A 25 -6.92 8.15 -9.05
N PRO A 26 -6.54 7.37 -10.07
CA PRO A 26 -6.85 5.94 -10.33
C PRO A 26 -5.81 4.96 -9.78
N PHE A 27 -4.88 5.41 -8.92
CA PHE A 27 -3.73 4.63 -8.47
C PHE A 27 -3.97 3.81 -7.21
N LEU A 28 -5.16 3.93 -6.61
CA LEU A 28 -5.59 3.16 -5.47
C LEU A 28 -6.88 2.42 -5.79
N THR A 29 -6.91 1.12 -5.52
CA THR A 29 -8.14 0.31 -5.50
C THR A 29 -8.28 -0.33 -4.14
N VAL A 30 -9.39 -0.06 -3.45
CA VAL A 30 -9.68 -0.66 -2.14
C VAL A 30 -10.66 -1.81 -2.34
N LEU A 31 -10.27 -3.00 -1.88
CA LEU A 31 -11.10 -4.20 -1.84
C LEU A 31 -11.44 -4.53 -0.38
N ASP A 32 -12.30 -5.52 -0.15
CA ASP A 32 -12.73 -5.90 1.20
C ASP A 32 -11.58 -6.50 2.04
N ASP A 33 -10.71 -7.27 1.41
CA ASP A 33 -9.62 -8.03 2.05
C ASP A 33 -8.24 -7.42 1.84
N ARG A 34 -8.08 -6.47 0.92
CA ARG A 34 -6.79 -5.91 0.50
C ARG A 34 -6.91 -4.52 -0.11
N ILE A 35 -5.78 -3.89 -0.37
CA ILE A 35 -5.70 -2.71 -1.24
C ILE A 35 -4.69 -2.98 -2.34
N ILE A 36 -4.93 -2.39 -3.50
CA ILE A 36 -4.02 -2.42 -4.64
C ILE A 36 -3.55 -1.00 -4.88
N LEU A 37 -2.25 -0.79 -4.79
CA LEU A 37 -1.60 0.47 -5.12
C LEU A 37 -0.86 0.34 -6.45
N LYS A 38 -0.99 1.36 -7.28
CA LYS A 38 -0.26 1.49 -8.54
C LYS A 38 0.77 2.59 -8.41
N LEU A 39 1.93 2.37 -9.03
CA LEU A 39 2.94 3.39 -9.16
C LEU A 39 2.43 4.52 -10.05
N ASP A 40 2.55 5.76 -9.57
CA ASP A 40 2.32 6.92 -10.41
C ASP A 40 3.42 6.98 -11.49
N PRO A 41 3.05 7.01 -12.79
CA PRO A 41 4.01 7.05 -13.90
C PRO A 41 5.03 8.19 -13.80
N LEU A 42 4.71 9.28 -13.09
CA LEU A 42 5.60 10.43 -12.89
C LEU A 42 6.85 10.11 -12.07
N PHE A 43 6.83 9.03 -11.29
CA PHE A 43 7.93 8.62 -10.43
C PHE A 43 8.73 7.44 -10.99
N LEU A 44 8.39 6.97 -12.18
CA LEU A 44 9.12 5.88 -12.82
C LEU A 44 10.50 6.37 -13.28
N PRO A 45 11.57 5.58 -13.09
CA PRO A 45 12.93 5.97 -13.46
C PRO A 45 13.03 6.22 -14.97
N LYS A 46 13.74 7.27 -15.42
CA LYS A 46 13.84 7.68 -16.85
C LYS A 46 14.08 6.55 -17.87
N VAL A 47 14.68 5.44 -17.45
CA VAL A 47 14.77 4.20 -18.22
C VAL A 47 13.75 3.20 -17.66
N VAL A 48 12.50 3.29 -18.13
CA VAL A 48 11.41 2.42 -17.68
C VAL A 48 11.23 1.26 -18.66
N SER A 49 11.54 0.02 -18.27
CA SER A 49 11.04 -1.15 -18.98
C SER A 49 9.55 -1.35 -18.69
N GLU A 50 8.78 -1.96 -19.59
CA GLU A 50 7.34 -2.22 -19.39
C GLU A 50 7.04 -2.98 -18.09
N PHE A 51 7.98 -3.81 -17.66
CA PHE A 51 7.92 -4.54 -16.38
C PHE A 51 7.76 -3.61 -15.16
N HIS A 52 8.38 -2.44 -15.16
CA HIS A 52 8.30 -1.50 -14.03
C HIS A 52 7.09 -0.55 -14.11
N LYS A 53 6.40 -0.46 -15.26
CA LYS A 53 5.29 0.50 -15.47
C LYS A 53 3.96 0.07 -14.84
N ASN A 54 3.74 -1.23 -14.70
CA ASN A 54 2.43 -1.80 -14.38
C ASN A 54 2.49 -2.76 -13.18
N GLN A 55 3.46 -2.58 -12.28
CA GLN A 55 3.54 -3.44 -11.12
C GLN A 55 2.53 -2.98 -10.07
N ASP A 56 1.41 -3.67 -10.02
CA ASP A 56 0.40 -3.52 -8.98
C ASP A 56 0.96 -4.07 -7.67
N ILE A 57 0.83 -3.28 -6.60
CA ILE A 57 1.26 -3.66 -5.25
C ILE A 57 0.01 -4.07 -4.48
N ASP A 58 -0.14 -5.38 -4.30
CA ASP A 58 -1.20 -5.96 -3.47
C ASP A 58 -0.77 -5.96 -1.99
N LEU A 59 -1.53 -5.23 -1.17
CA LEU A 59 -1.34 -5.15 0.27
C LEU A 59 -2.55 -5.77 0.96
N PRO A 60 -2.45 -7.01 1.48
CA PRO A 60 -3.53 -7.63 2.20
C PRO A 60 -3.81 -6.90 3.53
N SER A 61 -5.08 -6.87 3.92
CA SER A 61 -5.48 -6.40 5.25
C SER A 61 -4.95 -7.36 6.31
N PHE A 62 -4.22 -6.81 7.28
CA PHE A 62 -3.54 -7.61 8.29
C PHE A 62 -4.47 -8.01 9.44
N CYS A 63 -5.43 -7.15 9.80
CA CYS A 63 -6.26 -7.31 10.99
C CYS A 63 -7.68 -6.75 10.78
N ALA A 64 -8.34 -7.10 9.66
CA ALA A 64 -9.69 -6.64 9.33
C ALA A 64 -10.72 -6.90 10.46
N ASN A 65 -10.62 -8.05 11.14
CA ASN A 65 -11.56 -8.49 12.17
C ASN A 65 -10.87 -8.66 13.52
N SER A 66 -10.55 -7.54 14.19
CA SER A 66 -9.92 -7.60 15.52
C SER A 66 -10.87 -8.17 16.58
N ARG A 67 -10.51 -9.34 17.14
CA ARG A 67 -11.24 -10.05 18.20
C ARG A 67 -10.63 -9.81 19.58
N ASN A 68 -9.32 -9.55 19.61
CA ASN A 68 -8.53 -9.42 20.84
C ASN A 68 -7.91 -8.02 20.99
N SER A 69 -7.54 -7.62 22.21
CA SER A 69 -6.90 -6.32 22.48
C SER A 69 -5.63 -6.09 21.67
N ARG A 70 -4.78 -7.12 21.52
CA ARG A 70 -3.58 -7.07 20.67
C ARG A 70 -3.91 -6.89 19.18
N GLU A 71 -4.94 -7.55 18.68
CA GLU A 71 -5.37 -7.40 17.29
C GLU A 71 -5.93 -5.99 17.02
N ARG A 72 -6.52 -5.33 18.03
CA ARG A 72 -6.92 -3.93 17.92
C ARG A 72 -5.72 -3.00 17.80
N GLU A 73 -4.64 -3.28 18.52
CA GLU A 73 -3.37 -2.56 18.36
C GLU A 73 -2.76 -2.82 16.97
N CYS A 74 -2.73 -4.07 16.50
CA CYS A 74 -2.26 -4.41 15.16
C CYS A 74 -3.15 -3.81 14.04
N ASN A 75 -4.45 -3.67 14.27
CA ASN A 75 -5.36 -2.98 13.34
C ASN A 75 -4.97 -1.50 13.15
N THR A 76 -4.28 -0.87 14.11
CA THR A 76 -3.73 0.50 13.89
C THR A 76 -2.56 0.54 12.91
N LEU A 77 -1.97 -0.61 12.59
CA LEU A 77 -0.91 -0.77 11.60
C LEU A 77 -1.46 -1.26 10.25
N ASP A 78 -2.76 -1.52 10.15
CA ASP A 78 -3.39 -2.01 8.93
C ASP A 78 -3.37 -0.92 7.85
N VAL A 79 -2.71 -1.23 6.74
CA VAL A 79 -2.55 -0.31 5.61
C VAL A 79 -3.90 0.04 5.01
N ARG A 80 -4.81 -0.92 4.87
CA ARG A 80 -6.15 -0.69 4.30
C ARG A 80 -6.91 0.34 5.13
N ARG A 81 -6.89 0.20 6.46
CA ARG A 81 -7.53 1.16 7.36
C ARG A 81 -6.92 2.55 7.26
N ALA A 82 -5.59 2.64 7.22
CA ALA A 82 -4.91 3.92 7.12
C ALA A 82 -5.20 4.64 5.80
N VAL A 83 -5.25 3.88 4.71
CA VAL A 83 -5.54 4.42 3.38
C VAL A 83 -7.00 4.87 3.26
N ILE A 84 -7.97 4.09 3.77
CA ILE A 84 -9.38 4.50 3.83
C ILE A 84 -9.57 5.79 4.65
N HIS A 85 -8.77 6.01 5.69
CA HIS A 85 -8.82 7.25 6.48
C HIS A 85 -8.17 8.46 5.78
N LEU A 86 -7.40 8.25 4.72
CA LEU A 86 -6.68 9.30 3.99
C LEU A 86 -7.34 9.66 2.65
N SER A 87 -8.11 8.74 2.06
CA SER A 87 -8.95 8.93 0.87
C SER A 87 -10.26 9.64 1.22
#